data_AF-A0A920MH73-F1
#
_entry.id   AF-A0A920MH73-F1
#
_cell.length_a   1.000
_cell.length_b   1.000
_cell.length_c   1.000
_cell.angle_alpha   90.00
_cell.angle_beta   90.00
_cell.angle_gamma   90.00
#
_symmetry.space_group_name_H-M   'P 1'
#
loop_
_entity.id
_entity.type
_entity.pdbx_description
1 polymer ?
#
loop_
_entity_poly.entity_id
_entity_poly.type
_entity_poly.pdbx_seq_one_letter_code
_entity_poly.pdbx_strand_id
1 'polypeptide(L)'
;MKWSKKYIYPPVKTNNSSGVRTYSVNGVNLPSVTTILKMTESEEKKESLLKWREKVGDTVADKIMRESSQRGSRMHKHLEEYLVGQAKLDIIDEESFLMSKKIIDNSLDSKLSELWGAEVNIYYPDLFAGTIDACGIYDGKESVIDFKQSNKPKKREWIEDYFFQVAAYSLAHNEVYNSNITQGVILVCTPPTGNASDSLETKLQNIVFQEFKIDNNELFDYQVKFKKKAKSYMSMISMKFNLSKKKPI
;
A
#
# COMPACT_ATOMS: atom_id res chain seq x y z
N MET A 1 18.05 3.98 -12.21
CA MET A 1 17.64 4.53 -10.90
C MET A 1 18.86 4.88 -10.05
N LYS A 2 18.88 6.05 -9.40
CA LYS A 2 19.89 6.45 -8.39
C LYS A 2 19.32 6.25 -6.99
N TRP A 3 20.06 5.61 -6.07
CA TRP A 3 19.69 5.58 -4.65
C TRP A 3 20.23 6.81 -3.93
N SER A 4 19.33 7.62 -3.39
CA SER A 4 19.65 8.85 -2.66
C SER A 4 19.13 8.75 -1.23
N LYS A 5 20.03 8.63 -0.25
CA LYS A 5 19.68 8.67 1.19
C LYS A 5 19.38 10.11 1.65
N LYS A 6 18.42 10.77 0.99
CA LYS A 6 18.05 12.18 1.21
C LYS A 6 17.42 12.40 2.59
N TYR A 7 16.72 11.39 3.10
CA TYR A 7 16.03 11.43 4.38
C TYR A 7 16.48 10.25 5.25
N ILE A 8 16.39 10.44 6.57
CA ILE A 8 16.66 9.39 7.57
C ILE A 8 15.30 8.92 8.09
N TYR A 9 14.96 7.65 7.82
CA TYR A 9 13.71 7.04 8.28
C TYR A 9 14.00 6.16 9.51
N PRO A 10 13.66 6.60 10.74
CA PRO A 10 13.89 5.79 11.92
C PRO A 10 13.00 4.55 11.90
N PRO A 11 13.52 3.38 12.31
CA PRO A 11 12.70 2.17 12.40
C PRO A 11 11.62 2.34 13.48
N VAL A 12 10.40 1.89 13.18
CA VAL A 12 9.26 1.99 14.09
C VAL A 12 8.74 0.60 14.43
N LYS A 13 8.53 0.32 15.72
CA LYS A 13 7.95 -0.95 16.16
C LYS A 13 6.48 -1.01 15.78
N THR A 14 6.07 -2.09 15.13
CA THR A 14 4.66 -2.37 14.84
C THR A 14 4.05 -3.27 15.92
N ASN A 15 2.77 -3.06 16.22
CA ASN A 15 2.00 -3.86 17.17
C ASN A 15 0.65 -4.26 16.56
N ASN A 16 0.30 -5.55 16.67
CA ASN A 16 -0.92 -6.16 16.13
C ASN A 16 -1.80 -6.85 17.20
N SER A 17 -1.54 -6.66 18.50
CA SER A 17 -2.11 -7.46 19.59
C SER A 17 -3.64 -7.41 19.75
N SER A 18 -4.35 -6.49 19.08
CA SER A 18 -5.80 -6.29 19.22
C SER A 18 -6.58 -6.40 17.89
N GLY A 19 -5.99 -6.99 16.86
CA GLY A 19 -6.57 -7.00 15.51
C GLY A 19 -6.53 -5.65 14.79
N VAL A 20 -5.89 -4.66 15.42
CA VAL A 20 -5.61 -3.34 14.88
C VAL A 20 -4.10 -3.16 14.78
N ARG A 21 -3.61 -2.82 13.59
CA ARG A 21 -2.18 -2.54 13.38
C ARG A 21 -1.88 -1.12 13.82
N THR A 22 -0.92 -1.00 14.74
CA THR A 22 -0.42 0.28 15.24
C THR A 22 1.10 0.36 15.11
N TYR A 23 1.63 1.57 15.18
CA TYR A 23 3.05 1.89 15.16
C TYR A 23 3.40 2.66 16.43
N SER A 24 4.43 2.21 17.13
CA SER A 24 4.92 2.87 18.36
C SER A 24 5.93 3.95 17.98
N VAL A 25 5.45 5.19 17.89
CA VAL A 25 6.23 6.37 17.50
C VAL A 25 6.35 7.28 18.71
N ASN A 26 7.57 7.57 19.16
CA ASN A 26 7.84 8.48 20.27
C ASN A 26 7.04 8.18 21.55
N GLY A 27 6.82 6.90 21.86
CA GLY A 27 6.04 6.45 23.03
C GLY A 27 4.52 6.47 22.84
N VAL A 28 4.03 6.88 21.67
CA VAL A 28 2.59 6.89 21.33
C VAL A 28 2.29 5.80 20.30
N ASN A 29 1.17 5.09 20.48
CA ASN A 29 0.70 4.11 19.50
C ASN A 29 -0.22 4.80 18.48
N LEU A 30 0.25 4.96 17.25
CA LEU A 30 -0.51 5.55 16.15
C LEU A 30 -1.17 4.44 15.32
N PRO A 31 -2.44 4.59 14.90
CA PRO A 31 -3.10 3.62 14.03
C PRO A 31 -2.47 3.62 12.63
N SER A 32 -2.48 2.45 11.99
CA SER A 32 -2.05 2.36 10.59
C SER A 32 -3.02 3.06 9.65
N VAL A 33 -2.52 3.57 8.53
CA VAL A 33 -3.35 4.06 7.41
C VAL A 33 -4.40 3.01 7.00
N THR A 34 -4.00 1.75 6.88
CA THR A 34 -4.90 0.65 6.52
C THR A 34 -6.01 0.40 7.55
N THR A 35 -5.71 0.59 8.84
CA THR A 35 -6.70 0.51 9.92
C THR A 35 -7.72 1.63 9.78
N ILE A 36 -7.27 2.87 9.60
CA ILE A 36 -8.16 4.03 9.45
C ILE A 36 -9.09 3.82 8.26
N LEU A 37 -8.56 3.39 7.11
CA LEU A 37 -9.37 3.14 5.92
C LEU A 37 -10.42 2.06 6.14
N LYS A 38 -10.02 0.91 6.72
CA LYS A 38 -10.95 -0.18 7.03
C LYS A 38 -12.05 0.24 8.00
N MET A 39 -11.70 1.02 9.03
CA MET A 39 -12.65 1.43 10.07
C MET A 39 -13.55 2.60 9.65
N THR A 40 -13.20 3.29 8.56
CA THR A 40 -13.98 4.41 7.98
C THR A 40 -14.51 4.08 6.58
N GLU A 41 -14.57 2.78 6.26
CA GLU A 41 -15.09 2.25 5.01
C GLU A 41 -16.62 2.39 4.95
N SER A 42 -17.15 2.67 3.75
CA SER A 42 -18.59 2.81 3.53
C SER A 42 -19.32 1.49 3.75
N GLU A 43 -20.59 1.57 4.14
CA GLU A 43 -21.39 0.36 4.37
C GLU A 43 -21.60 -0.44 3.08
N GLU A 44 -21.78 0.23 1.94
CA GLU A 44 -21.87 -0.40 0.62
C GLU A 44 -20.67 -1.30 0.30
N LYS A 45 -19.45 -0.87 0.65
CA LYS A 45 -18.24 -1.65 0.39
C LYS A 45 -18.13 -2.85 1.33
N LYS A 46 -18.56 -2.71 2.59
CA LYS A 46 -18.68 -3.84 3.53
C LYS A 46 -19.70 -4.86 3.05
N GLU A 47 -20.89 -4.41 2.66
CA GLU A 47 -21.94 -5.27 2.10
C GLU A 47 -21.49 -6.00 0.84
N SER A 48 -20.76 -5.32 -0.04
CA SER A 48 -20.23 -5.92 -1.27
C SER A 48 -19.25 -7.05 -0.96
N LEU A 49 -18.41 -6.89 0.05
CA LEU A 49 -17.48 -7.93 0.51
C LEU A 49 -18.23 -9.11 1.14
N LEU A 50 -19.26 -8.83 1.94
CA LEU A 50 -20.12 -9.87 2.55
C LEU A 50 -20.83 -10.69 1.48
N LYS A 51 -21.49 -10.05 0.51
CA LYS A 51 -22.17 -10.72 -0.62
C LYS A 51 -21.21 -11.58 -1.43
N TRP A 52 -19.98 -11.11 -1.67
CA TRP A 52 -18.96 -11.92 -2.34
C TRP A 52 -18.59 -13.16 -1.53
N ARG A 53 -18.41 -13.01 -0.21
CA ARG A 53 -18.07 -14.10 0.71
C ARG A 53 -19.19 -15.13 0.81
N GLU A 54 -20.45 -14.68 0.90
CA GLU A 54 -21.64 -15.54 0.84
C GLU A 54 -21.71 -16.33 -0.48
N LYS A 55 -21.38 -15.68 -1.60
CA LYS A 55 -21.41 -16.32 -2.92
C LYS A 55 -20.36 -17.42 -3.09
N VAL A 56 -19.14 -17.22 -2.59
CA VAL A 56 -18.04 -18.19 -2.76
C VAL A 56 -17.95 -19.20 -1.61
N GLY A 57 -18.54 -18.89 -0.46
CA GLY A 57 -18.43 -19.65 0.78
C GLY A 57 -17.20 -19.29 1.60
N ASP A 58 -17.32 -19.32 2.94
CA ASP A 58 -16.29 -18.87 3.89
C ASP A 58 -14.93 -19.56 3.69
N THR A 59 -14.91 -20.90 3.57
CA THR A 59 -13.69 -21.68 3.39
C THR A 59 -12.93 -21.28 2.13
N VAL A 60 -13.67 -21.06 1.03
CA VAL A 60 -13.09 -20.67 -0.26
C VAL A 60 -12.61 -19.22 -0.19
N ALA A 61 -13.40 -18.33 0.41
CA ALA A 61 -13.02 -16.93 0.62
C ALA A 61 -11.71 -16.83 1.42
N ASP A 62 -11.60 -17.56 2.54
CA ASP A 62 -10.41 -17.55 3.39
C ASP A 62 -9.19 -18.12 2.67
N LYS A 63 -9.37 -19.17 1.85
CA LYS A 63 -8.30 -19.71 1.00
C LYS A 63 -7.82 -18.66 0.00
N ILE A 64 -8.72 -18.04 -0.75
CA ILE A 64 -8.40 -17.01 -1.76
C ILE A 64 -7.69 -15.82 -1.10
N MET A 65 -8.18 -15.35 0.05
CA MET A 65 -7.59 -14.24 0.80
C MET A 65 -6.18 -14.58 1.27
N ARG A 66 -5.97 -15.78 1.83
CA ARG A 66 -4.65 -16.24 2.29
C ARG A 66 -3.64 -16.34 1.15
N GLU A 67 -4.02 -16.98 0.04
CA GLU A 67 -3.16 -17.12 -1.14
C GLU A 67 -2.80 -15.76 -1.74
N SER A 68 -3.80 -14.87 -1.86
CA SER A 68 -3.61 -13.49 -2.35
C SER A 68 -2.65 -12.70 -1.45
N SER A 69 -2.77 -12.85 -0.12
CA SER A 69 -1.89 -12.19 0.85
C SER A 69 -0.46 -12.71 0.79
N GLN A 70 -0.27 -14.03 0.70
CA GLN A 70 1.04 -14.67 0.59
C GLN A 70 1.76 -14.29 -0.71
N ARG A 71 1.04 -14.26 -1.84
CA ARG A 71 1.59 -13.80 -3.12
C ARG A 71 1.97 -12.33 -3.07
N GLY A 72 1.10 -11.47 -2.54
CA GLY A 72 1.40 -10.05 -2.34
C GLY A 72 2.65 -9.83 -1.49
N SER A 73 2.76 -10.53 -0.36
CA SER A 73 3.92 -10.41 0.55
C SER A 73 5.24 -10.79 -0.14
N ARG A 74 5.24 -11.86 -0.93
CA ARG A 74 6.41 -12.28 -1.71
C ARG A 74 6.75 -11.30 -2.83
N MET A 75 5.74 -10.76 -3.52
CA MET A 75 5.93 -9.75 -4.55
C MET A 75 6.57 -8.48 -3.98
N HIS A 76 6.08 -7.97 -2.84
CA HIS A 76 6.70 -6.82 -2.17
C HIS A 76 8.15 -7.09 -1.78
N LYS A 77 8.43 -8.28 -1.24
CA LYS A 77 9.80 -8.68 -0.88
C LYS A 77 10.75 -8.63 -2.10
N HIS A 78 10.34 -9.21 -3.23
CA HIS A 78 11.14 -9.18 -4.47
C HIS A 78 11.38 -7.76 -4.98
N LEU A 79 10.37 -6.88 -4.88
CA LEU A 79 10.49 -5.48 -5.26
C LEU A 79 11.41 -4.71 -4.31
N GLU A 80 11.31 -4.94 -3.00
CA GLU A 80 12.21 -4.37 -1.99
C GLU A 80 13.67 -4.78 -2.26
N GLU A 81 13.91 -6.07 -2.49
CA GLU A 81 15.24 -6.61 -2.81
C GLU A 81 15.83 -5.96 -4.08
N TYR A 82 15.03 -5.79 -5.13
CA TYR A 82 15.44 -5.06 -6.34
C TYR A 82 15.75 -3.58 -6.05
N LEU A 83 14.88 -2.89 -5.32
CA LEU A 83 15.01 -1.46 -5.04
C LEU A 83 16.23 -1.15 -4.16
N VAL A 84 16.41 -1.90 -3.06
CA VAL A 84 17.48 -1.71 -2.08
C VAL A 84 18.80 -2.30 -2.56
N GLY A 85 18.77 -3.50 -3.15
CA GLY A 85 19.96 -4.17 -3.65
C GLY A 85 20.47 -3.61 -4.98
N GLN A 86 19.63 -2.84 -5.71
CA GLN A 86 19.88 -2.43 -7.10
C GLN A 86 20.33 -3.59 -7.99
N ALA A 87 19.87 -4.80 -7.66
CA ALA A 87 20.32 -6.02 -8.29
C ALA A 87 19.48 -6.31 -9.52
N LYS A 88 20.10 -6.90 -10.55
CA LYS A 88 19.31 -7.57 -11.60
C LYS A 88 18.73 -8.83 -10.98
N LEU A 89 17.41 -9.00 -11.13
CA LEU A 89 16.74 -10.21 -10.68
C LEU A 89 16.86 -11.29 -11.76
N ASP A 90 17.49 -12.42 -11.42
CA ASP A 90 17.50 -13.61 -12.27
C ASP A 90 16.11 -14.23 -12.34
N ILE A 91 15.63 -14.54 -13.55
CA ILE A 91 14.24 -14.96 -13.71
C ILE A 91 14.03 -16.36 -13.13
N ILE A 92 13.11 -16.45 -12.17
CA ILE A 92 12.61 -17.71 -11.63
C ILE A 92 11.12 -17.88 -11.94
N ASP A 93 10.70 -19.13 -12.17
CA ASP A 93 9.30 -19.50 -12.45
C ASP A 93 8.48 -19.53 -11.15
N GLU A 94 8.32 -18.35 -10.54
CA GLU A 94 7.48 -18.11 -9.37
C GLU A 94 6.52 -16.94 -9.67
N GLU A 95 5.22 -17.12 -9.48
CA GLU A 95 4.20 -16.09 -9.79
C GLU A 95 4.55 -14.71 -9.23
N SER A 96 4.87 -14.63 -7.93
CA SER A 96 5.17 -13.36 -7.24
C SER A 96 6.41 -12.68 -7.84
N PHE A 97 7.40 -13.48 -8.25
CA PHE A 97 8.61 -12.97 -8.89
C PHE A 97 8.30 -12.41 -10.28
N LEU A 98 7.55 -13.14 -11.11
CA LEU A 98 7.19 -12.69 -12.46
C LEU A 98 6.35 -11.40 -12.43
N MET A 99 5.45 -11.28 -11.46
CA MET A 99 4.69 -10.05 -11.22
C MET A 99 5.60 -8.87 -10.87
N SER A 100 6.60 -9.11 -10.01
CA SER A 100 7.58 -8.10 -9.61
C SER A 100 8.43 -7.66 -10.80
N LYS A 101 8.93 -8.63 -11.58
CA LYS A 101 9.66 -8.38 -12.83
C LYS A 101 8.84 -7.54 -13.80
N LYS A 102 7.55 -7.83 -13.96
CA LYS A 102 6.66 -7.03 -14.80
C LYS A 102 6.58 -5.57 -14.34
N ILE A 103 6.45 -5.31 -13.03
CA ILE A 103 6.46 -3.95 -12.48
C ILE A 103 7.79 -3.24 -12.76
N ILE A 104 8.91 -3.95 -12.60
CA ILE A 104 10.25 -3.41 -12.84
C ILE A 104 10.40 -3.01 -14.31
N ASP A 105 10.19 -3.96 -15.21
CA ASP A 105 10.42 -3.78 -16.65
C ASP A 105 9.48 -2.72 -17.26
N ASN A 106 8.21 -2.68 -16.84
CA ASN A 106 7.21 -1.78 -17.40
C ASN A 106 7.17 -0.39 -16.74
N SER A 107 7.84 -0.19 -15.60
CA SER A 107 7.71 1.03 -14.81
C SER A 107 9.00 1.46 -14.13
N LEU A 108 9.50 0.70 -13.15
CA LEU A 108 10.57 1.19 -12.28
C LEU A 108 11.87 1.48 -13.05
N ASP A 109 12.26 0.63 -13.99
CA ASP A 109 13.50 0.80 -14.76
C ASP A 109 13.52 2.11 -15.58
N SER A 110 12.38 2.49 -16.14
CA SER A 110 12.29 3.63 -17.07
C SER A 110 11.80 4.91 -16.41
N LYS A 111 11.04 4.82 -15.31
CA LYS A 111 10.33 5.96 -14.72
C LYS A 111 10.86 6.37 -13.35
N LEU A 112 11.43 5.45 -12.57
CA LEU A 112 12.00 5.76 -11.25
C LEU A 112 13.46 6.20 -11.38
N SER A 113 13.64 7.50 -11.53
CA SER A 113 14.97 8.10 -11.71
C SER A 113 15.78 8.17 -10.42
N GLU A 114 15.12 8.43 -9.29
CA GLU A 114 15.75 8.54 -7.97
C GLU A 114 14.90 7.84 -6.92
N LEU A 115 15.53 7.09 -6.02
CA LEU A 115 14.89 6.38 -4.92
C LEU A 115 15.38 6.97 -3.59
N TRP A 116 14.46 7.41 -2.75
CA TRP A 116 14.74 7.99 -1.44
C TRP A 116 14.60 6.99 -0.30
N GLY A 117 13.66 6.06 -0.44
CA GLY A 117 13.42 4.99 0.52
C GLY A 117 12.52 3.90 -0.06
N ALA A 118 12.72 2.68 0.41
CA ALA A 118 11.89 1.51 0.14
C ALA A 118 11.54 0.82 1.48
N GLU A 119 10.30 0.41 1.66
CA GLU A 119 9.75 -0.16 2.92
C GLU A 119 10.04 0.72 4.16
N VAL A 120 9.91 2.03 4.01
CA VAL A 120 10.26 3.01 5.06
C VAL A 120 9.07 3.37 5.94
N ASN A 121 9.28 3.43 7.26
CA ASN A 121 8.26 3.86 8.20
C ASN A 121 8.09 5.39 8.17
N ILE A 122 6.83 5.82 8.17
CA ILE A 122 6.44 7.23 8.25
C ILE A 122 5.35 7.41 9.30
N TYR A 123 5.22 8.64 9.79
CA TYR A 123 4.12 9.02 10.66
C TYR A 123 3.68 10.45 10.36
N TYR A 124 2.41 10.73 10.64
CA TYR A 124 1.90 12.09 10.79
C TYR A 124 1.72 12.34 12.30
N PRO A 125 2.31 13.41 12.86
CA PRO A 125 2.26 13.69 14.29
C PRO A 125 0.84 13.54 14.87
N ASP A 126 0.75 12.74 15.94
CA ASP A 126 -0.46 12.48 16.73
C ASP A 126 -1.68 11.92 15.97
N LEU A 127 -1.54 11.51 14.70
CA LEU A 127 -2.70 11.16 13.87
C LEU A 127 -2.63 9.77 13.23
N PHE A 128 -1.54 9.40 12.59
CA PHE A 128 -1.44 8.09 11.95
C PHE A 128 0.00 7.73 11.61
N ALA A 129 0.23 6.46 11.29
CA ALA A 129 1.51 5.98 10.80
C ALA A 129 1.34 4.92 9.71
N GLY A 130 2.43 4.62 9.00
CA GLY A 130 2.42 3.67 7.91
C GLY A 130 3.81 3.26 7.46
N THR A 131 3.83 2.40 6.45
CA THR A 131 5.04 2.02 5.72
C THR A 131 4.80 2.39 4.27
N ILE A 132 5.76 3.08 3.67
CA ILE A 132 5.78 3.40 2.24
C ILE A 132 6.54 2.30 1.52
N ASP A 133 5.93 1.72 0.48
CA ASP A 133 6.61 0.70 -0.32
C ASP A 133 7.83 1.29 -1.04
N ALA A 134 7.67 2.43 -1.72
CA ALA A 134 8.78 3.21 -2.28
C ALA A 134 8.45 4.71 -2.40
N CYS A 135 9.46 5.57 -2.34
CA CYS A 135 9.33 7.01 -2.62
C CYS A 135 10.59 7.58 -3.27
N GLY A 136 10.42 8.61 -4.11
CA GLY A 136 11.52 9.12 -4.93
C GLY A 136 11.08 10.06 -6.04
N ILE A 137 11.93 10.22 -7.07
CA ILE A 137 11.59 10.94 -8.29
C ILE A 137 11.11 9.96 -9.36
N TYR A 138 9.79 9.92 -9.56
CA TYR A 138 9.12 9.07 -10.54
C TYR A 138 8.51 9.93 -11.66
N ASP A 139 8.84 9.63 -12.92
CA ASP A 139 8.45 10.44 -14.09
C ASP A 139 8.73 11.95 -13.89
N GLY A 140 9.89 12.26 -13.27
CA GLY A 140 10.32 13.63 -12.99
C GLY A 140 9.60 14.34 -11.85
N LYS A 141 8.70 13.66 -11.11
CA LYS A 141 7.97 14.23 -9.96
C LYS A 141 8.35 13.55 -8.64
N GLU A 142 8.33 14.31 -7.56
CA GLU A 142 8.44 13.77 -6.20
C GLU A 142 7.19 12.93 -5.88
N SER A 143 7.39 11.63 -5.64
CA SER A 143 6.32 10.64 -5.64
C SER A 143 6.38 9.65 -4.48
N VAL A 144 5.20 9.26 -3.99
CA VAL A 144 5.01 8.00 -3.27
C VAL A 144 4.51 6.95 -4.26
N ILE A 145 5.09 5.75 -4.20
CA ILE A 145 4.74 4.60 -5.02
C ILE A 145 4.24 3.49 -4.11
N ASP A 146 3.12 2.88 -4.47
CA ASP A 146 2.52 1.77 -3.77
C ASP A 146 2.28 0.62 -4.77
N PHE A 147 2.78 -0.56 -4.41
CA PHE A 147 2.69 -1.77 -5.21
C PHE A 147 1.46 -2.56 -4.81
N LYS A 148 0.75 -3.08 -5.80
CA LYS A 148 -0.46 -3.86 -5.57
C LYS A 148 -0.48 -5.10 -6.45
N GLN A 149 -0.88 -6.21 -5.85
CA GLN A 149 -1.39 -7.34 -6.62
C GLN A 149 -2.92 -7.21 -6.74
N SER A 150 -3.49 -7.63 -7.86
CA SER A 150 -4.92 -7.95 -7.94
C SER A 150 -5.18 -9.25 -8.70
N ASN A 151 -6.19 -10.04 -8.29
CA ASN A 151 -6.62 -11.23 -9.05
C ASN A 151 -7.23 -10.89 -10.42
N LYS A 152 -7.69 -9.65 -10.60
CA LYS A 152 -8.31 -9.15 -11.84
C LYS A 152 -7.86 -7.72 -12.12
N PRO A 153 -7.85 -7.30 -13.40
CA PRO A 153 -7.62 -5.90 -13.74
C PRO A 153 -8.56 -4.97 -12.96
N LYS A 154 -8.03 -3.84 -12.51
CA LYS A 154 -8.76 -2.81 -11.77
C LYS A 154 -9.24 -1.71 -12.69
N LYS A 155 -10.37 -1.10 -12.32
CA LYS A 155 -10.79 0.19 -12.86
C LYS A 155 -10.45 1.28 -11.87
N ARG A 156 -10.25 2.50 -12.35
CA ARG A 156 -9.82 3.64 -11.52
C ARG A 156 -10.82 3.92 -10.39
N GLU A 157 -12.11 3.83 -10.69
CA GLU A 157 -13.20 4.05 -9.74
C GLU A 157 -13.28 2.98 -8.63
N TRP A 158 -12.58 1.84 -8.78
CA TRP A 158 -12.57 0.76 -7.78
C TRP A 158 -11.41 0.81 -6.79
N ILE A 159 -10.47 1.75 -6.97
CA ILE A 159 -9.20 1.80 -6.23
C ILE A 159 -9.03 3.09 -5.43
N GLU A 160 -10.14 3.73 -5.06
CA GLU A 160 -10.12 4.97 -4.29
C GLU A 160 -9.35 4.82 -2.96
N ASP A 161 -9.42 3.65 -2.32
CA ASP A 161 -8.65 3.32 -1.13
C ASP A 161 -7.14 3.33 -1.36
N TYR A 162 -6.67 2.97 -2.56
CA TYR A 162 -5.25 3.04 -2.90
C TYR A 162 -4.80 4.50 -3.03
N PHE A 163 -5.65 5.37 -3.61
CA PHE A 163 -5.39 6.81 -3.68
C PHE A 163 -5.35 7.46 -2.29
N PHE A 164 -6.25 7.05 -1.39
CA PHE A 164 -6.16 7.47 0.01
C PHE A 164 -4.86 7.04 0.68
N GLN A 165 -4.35 5.85 0.36
CA GLN A 165 -3.13 5.32 0.97
C GLN A 165 -1.90 6.16 0.57
N VAL A 166 -1.68 6.39 -0.73
CA VAL A 166 -0.55 7.25 -1.19
C VAL A 166 -0.73 8.72 -0.79
N ALA A 167 -1.96 9.21 -0.67
CA ALA A 167 -2.23 10.53 -0.13
C ALA A 167 -1.85 10.64 1.34
N ALA A 168 -2.21 9.65 2.18
CA ALA A 168 -1.81 9.62 3.58
C ALA A 168 -0.28 9.63 3.74
N TYR A 169 0.40 8.82 2.93
CA TYR A 169 1.85 8.70 2.97
C TYR A 169 2.58 9.96 2.50
N SER A 170 2.16 10.55 1.38
CA SER A 170 2.72 11.82 0.90
C SER A 170 2.49 12.95 1.92
N LEU A 171 1.31 13.01 2.54
CA LEU A 171 1.00 14.00 3.57
C LEU A 171 1.92 13.87 4.80
N ALA A 172 2.10 12.65 5.31
CA ALA A 172 3.01 12.38 6.43
C ALA A 172 4.46 12.70 6.08
N HIS A 173 4.90 12.33 4.88
CA HIS A 173 6.27 12.56 4.44
C HIS A 173 6.57 14.06 4.30
N ASN A 174 5.67 14.82 3.66
CA ASN A 174 5.81 16.27 3.52
C ASN A 174 5.85 16.98 4.88
N GLU A 175 5.01 16.53 5.83
CA GLU A 175 4.97 17.11 7.18
C GLU A 175 6.26 16.85 7.97
N VAL A 176 6.75 15.61 8.02
CA VAL A 176 7.88 15.24 8.89
C VAL A 176 9.24 15.56 8.27
N TYR A 177 9.37 15.42 6.96
CA TYR A 177 10.66 15.55 6.26
C TYR A 177 10.78 16.83 5.45
N ASN A 178 9.78 17.72 5.49
CA ASN A 178 9.73 18.96 4.73
C ASN A 178 10.01 18.75 3.23
N SER A 179 9.47 17.65 2.68
CA SER A 179 9.51 17.33 1.25
C SER A 179 8.36 17.99 0.49
N ASN A 180 8.34 17.85 -0.84
CA ASN A 180 7.29 18.37 -1.71
C ASN A 180 6.75 17.29 -2.65
N ILE A 181 6.31 16.16 -2.08
CA ILE A 181 5.68 15.08 -2.82
C ILE A 181 4.35 15.57 -3.38
N THR A 182 4.24 15.54 -4.71
CA THR A 182 3.09 16.05 -5.47
C THR A 182 2.42 14.96 -6.33
N GLN A 183 2.93 13.72 -6.30
CA GLN A 183 2.35 12.60 -7.04
C GLN A 183 2.22 11.33 -6.17
N GLY A 184 1.10 10.63 -6.35
CA GLY A 184 0.91 9.27 -5.87
C GLY A 184 0.81 8.32 -7.06
N VAL A 185 1.55 7.20 -7.01
CA VAL A 185 1.61 6.20 -8.08
C VAL A 185 1.20 4.84 -7.53
N ILE A 186 0.21 4.21 -8.16
CA ILE A 186 -0.22 2.84 -7.85
C ILE A 186 0.18 1.94 -9.01
N LEU A 187 1.01 0.94 -8.73
CA LEU A 187 1.49 -0.03 -9.71
C LEU A 187 0.84 -1.38 -9.41
N VAL A 188 -0.08 -1.81 -10.27
CA VAL A 188 -0.88 -3.02 -10.08
C VAL A 188 -0.46 -4.10 -11.05
N CYS A 189 -0.25 -5.32 -10.55
CA CYS A 189 -0.07 -6.51 -11.38
C CYS A 189 -1.09 -7.60 -11.07
N THR A 190 -1.48 -8.36 -12.09
CA THR A 190 -2.21 -9.63 -11.94
C THR A 190 -1.27 -10.82 -11.91
N PRO A 191 -1.62 -11.94 -11.27
CA PRO A 191 -0.87 -13.18 -11.46
C PRO A 191 -0.90 -13.60 -12.94
N PRO A 192 0.13 -14.33 -13.42
CA PRO A 192 0.11 -14.89 -14.76
C PRO A 192 -1.08 -15.86 -14.90
N THR A 193 -1.83 -15.75 -15.98
CA THR A 193 -2.84 -16.74 -16.35
C THR A 193 -2.24 -17.75 -17.33
N GLY A 194 -2.76 -18.98 -17.36
CA GLY A 194 -2.29 -20.01 -18.29
C GLY A 194 -2.04 -21.34 -17.60
N ASN A 195 -1.35 -22.24 -18.31
CA ASN A 195 -1.00 -23.57 -17.80
C ASN A 195 0.39 -23.55 -17.14
N ALA A 196 0.61 -24.47 -16.20
CA ALA A 196 1.91 -24.62 -15.55
C ALA A 196 3.05 -24.93 -16.53
N SER A 197 2.73 -25.59 -17.65
CA SER A 197 3.65 -25.95 -18.73
C SER A 197 3.97 -24.81 -19.70
N ASP A 198 3.33 -23.65 -19.56
CA ASP A 198 3.58 -22.52 -20.45
C ASP A 198 5.02 -22.02 -20.27
N SER A 199 5.63 -21.55 -21.35
CA SER A 199 6.96 -20.96 -21.30
C SER A 199 6.96 -19.72 -20.39
N LEU A 200 8.13 -19.41 -19.84
CA LEU A 200 8.33 -18.23 -19.02
C LEU A 200 7.93 -16.92 -19.72
N GLU A 201 8.23 -16.84 -21.02
CA GLU A 201 7.86 -15.70 -21.87
C GLU A 201 6.33 -15.57 -21.98
N THR A 202 5.63 -16.68 -22.26
CA THR A 202 4.17 -16.70 -22.31
C THR A 202 3.56 -16.29 -20.96
N LYS A 203 4.08 -16.81 -19.85
CA LYS A 203 3.62 -16.43 -18.50
C LYS A 203 3.79 -14.93 -18.26
N LEU A 204 4.93 -14.34 -18.63
CA LEU A 204 5.18 -12.89 -18.51
C LEU A 204 4.27 -12.05 -19.41
N GLN A 205 3.93 -12.53 -20.61
CA GLN A 205 2.99 -11.86 -21.51
C GLN A 205 1.56 -11.86 -20.94
N ASN A 206 1.18 -12.92 -20.23
CA ASN A 206 -0.15 -13.07 -19.62
C ASN A 206 -0.34 -12.29 -18.31
N ILE A 207 0.70 -11.61 -17.80
CA ILE A 207 0.58 -10.70 -16.66
C ILE A 207 0.06 -9.35 -17.16
N VAL A 208 -1.07 -8.90 -16.59
CA VAL A 208 -1.58 -7.56 -16.80
C VAL A 208 -0.93 -6.61 -15.80
N PHE A 209 -0.22 -5.61 -16.32
CA PHE A 209 0.29 -4.48 -15.56
C PHE A 209 -0.60 -3.25 -15.78
N GLN A 210 -0.92 -2.53 -14.71
CA GLN A 210 -1.66 -1.28 -14.75
C GLN A 210 -1.01 -0.22 -13.86
N GLU A 211 -0.99 1.00 -14.35
CA GLU A 211 -0.44 2.16 -13.65
C GLU A 211 -1.55 3.19 -13.45
N PHE A 212 -1.75 3.62 -12.21
CA PHE A 212 -2.67 4.69 -11.88
C PHE A 212 -1.91 5.80 -11.16
N LYS A 213 -2.14 7.05 -11.59
CA LYS A 213 -1.53 8.22 -10.95
C LYS A 213 -2.62 9.19 -10.49
N ILE A 214 -2.32 9.87 -9.39
CA ILE A 214 -2.96 11.09 -8.94
C ILE A 214 -1.85 12.12 -8.71
N ASP A 215 -2.07 13.38 -9.10
CA ASP A 215 -1.09 14.43 -8.86
C ASP A 215 -1.73 15.76 -8.49
N ASN A 216 -0.90 16.65 -7.92
CA ASN A 216 -1.25 18.04 -7.59
C ASN A 216 -2.60 18.15 -6.86
N ASN A 217 -3.58 18.80 -7.48
CA ASN A 217 -4.90 19.05 -6.90
C ASN A 217 -5.63 17.75 -6.54
N GLU A 218 -5.54 16.71 -7.38
CA GLU A 218 -6.21 15.44 -7.09
C GLU A 218 -5.56 14.75 -5.87
N LEU A 219 -4.22 14.74 -5.80
CA LEU A 219 -3.51 14.23 -4.63
C LEU A 219 -3.89 15.03 -3.37
N PHE A 220 -3.90 16.36 -3.45
CA PHE A 220 -4.26 17.25 -2.36
C PHE A 220 -5.70 16.99 -1.87
N ASP A 221 -6.66 16.80 -2.77
CA ASP A 221 -8.03 16.46 -2.41
C ASP A 221 -8.11 15.15 -1.62
N TYR A 222 -7.36 14.13 -2.04
CA TYR A 222 -7.26 12.88 -1.30
C TYR A 222 -6.55 13.04 0.05
N GLN A 223 -5.54 13.92 0.16
CA GLN A 223 -4.87 14.23 1.44
C GLN A 223 -5.86 14.88 2.42
N VAL A 224 -6.64 15.86 1.96
CA VAL A 224 -7.67 16.52 2.77
C VAL A 224 -8.75 15.53 3.20
N LYS A 225 -9.27 14.73 2.27
CA LYS A 225 -10.29 13.71 2.57
C LYS A 225 -9.76 12.64 3.54
N PHE A 226 -8.51 12.18 3.37
CA PHE A 226 -7.87 11.23 4.28
C PHE A 226 -7.72 11.82 5.69
N LYS A 227 -7.21 13.06 5.81
CA LYS A 227 -7.05 13.73 7.10
C LYS A 227 -8.37 13.84 7.85
N LYS A 228 -9.49 14.08 7.15
CA LYS A 228 -10.84 14.04 7.71
C LYS A 228 -11.21 12.64 8.22
N LYS A 229 -10.95 11.57 7.45
CA LYS A 229 -11.17 10.17 7.88
C LYS A 229 -10.35 9.84 9.13
N ALA A 230 -9.07 10.21 9.17
CA ALA A 230 -8.18 9.97 10.30
C ALA A 230 -8.67 10.69 11.58
N LYS A 231 -9.08 11.96 11.46
CA LYS A 231 -9.69 12.70 12.59
C LYS A 231 -10.98 12.06 13.08
N SER A 232 -11.86 11.65 12.16
CA SER A 232 -13.11 10.95 12.51
C SER A 232 -12.81 9.66 13.29
N TYR A 233 -11.86 8.85 12.81
CA TYR A 233 -11.42 7.65 13.50
C TYR A 233 -10.91 7.93 14.92
N MET A 234 -10.08 8.96 15.10
CA MET A 234 -9.58 9.34 16.42
C MET A 234 -10.68 9.77 17.39
N SER A 235 -11.67 10.51 16.91
CA SER A 235 -12.86 10.86 17.70
C SER A 235 -13.64 9.61 18.11
N MET A 236 -13.84 8.65 17.19
CA MET A 236 -14.53 7.39 17.48
C MET A 236 -13.82 6.57 18.57
N ILE A 237 -12.49 6.47 18.52
CA ILE A 237 -11.70 5.75 19.52
C ILE A 237 -11.76 6.44 20.89
N SER A 238 -11.64 7.77 20.91
CA SER A 238 -11.72 8.57 22.14
C SER A 238 -13.08 8.42 22.83
N MET A 239 -14.18 8.43 22.05
CA MET A 239 -15.52 8.19 22.58
C MET A 239 -15.68 6.79 23.16
N LYS A 240 -15.20 5.74 22.47
CA LYS A 240 -15.26 4.35 22.96
C LYS A 240 -14.49 4.17 24.27
N PHE A 241 -13.32 4.79 24.39
CA PHE A 241 -12.51 4.75 25.60
C PHE A 241 -13.20 5.46 26.79
N ASN A 242 -13.87 6.58 26.54
CA ASN A 242 -14.64 7.26 27.57
C ASN A 242 -15.88 6.47 28.00
N LEU A 243 -16.53 5.76 27.09
CA LEU A 243 -17.66 4.88 27.41
C LEU A 243 -17.24 3.63 28.19
N SER A 244 -16.09 3.03 27.90
CA SER A 244 -15.59 1.86 28.64
C SER A 244 -15.23 2.19 30.09
N LYS A 245 -14.78 3.42 30.37
CA LYS A 245 -14.53 3.92 31.74
C LYS A 245 -15.81 4.22 32.54
N LYS A 246 -16.97 4.30 31.89
CA LYS A 246 -18.26 4.66 32.52
C LYS A 246 -19.14 3.47 32.88
N LYS A 247 -18.73 2.21 32.64
CA LYS A 247 -19.46 1.03 33.15
C LYS A 247 -19.19 0.88 34.66
N PRO A 248 -20.19 1.02 35.55
CA PRO A 248 -20.04 0.66 36.95
C PRO A 248 -19.90 -0.86 37.10
N ILE A 249 -19.16 -1.29 38.11
CA ILE A 249 -19.11 -2.67 38.62
C ILE A 249 -20.47 -3.03 39.22
#